data_AF-A0A1I6S6Y5-F1
#
_entry.id   AF-A0A1I6S6Y5-F1
#
_cell.length_a   1.000
_cell.length_b   1.000
_cell.length_c   1.000
_cell.angle_alpha   90.00
_cell.angle_beta   90.00
_cell.angle_gamma   90.00
#
_symmetry.space_group_name_H-M   'P 1'
#
loop_
_entity.id
_entity.type
_entity.pdbx_description
1 polymer ?
#
loop_
_entity_poly.entity_id
_entity_poly.type
_entity_poly.pdbx_seq_one_letter_code
_entity_poly.pdbx_strand_id
1 'polypeptide(L)'
;MGATHFNNVVTTIPKGLPYFENQVDNRCFTRNYRVCGFSSKHNPDAKCFSKRNDTKDTILFRFDEKDISRLNELVQRHNNGKGDYLMLIPPVIDGGYWIHDVHSDGREITWTIDNTRDGMSAERGKKVYQCKDISVIEKSDAYAYTLDKCDNLGDKSIPIFNIPK
;
A
#
# COMPACT_ATOMS: atom_id res chain seq x y z
N MET A 1 -19.95 16.85 60.32
CA MET A 1 -19.25 17.04 59.04
C MET A 1 -18.63 15.68 58.70
N GLY A 2 -19.31 14.75 58.04
CA GLY A 2 -19.83 14.82 56.68
C GLY A 2 -19.08 13.76 55.88
N ALA A 3 -19.52 12.51 55.98
CA ALA A 3 -18.95 11.35 55.29
C ALA A 3 -19.38 11.34 53.82
N THR A 4 -18.47 11.01 52.91
CA THR A 4 -18.82 10.70 51.52
C THR A 4 -18.48 9.25 51.21
N HIS A 5 -19.53 8.44 51.18
CA HIS A 5 -19.60 7.12 50.58
C HIS A 5 -19.36 7.20 49.07
N PHE A 6 -18.52 6.33 48.52
CA PHE A 6 -18.55 5.99 47.10
C PHE A 6 -19.36 4.70 46.91
N ASN A 7 -20.49 4.83 46.24
CA ASN A 7 -21.34 3.71 45.82
C ASN A 7 -20.85 3.15 44.48
N ASN A 8 -20.89 1.82 44.39
CA ASN A 8 -20.62 0.99 43.23
C ASN A 8 -21.56 1.30 42.05
N VAL A 9 -21.02 1.25 40.82
CA VAL A 9 -21.78 0.75 39.67
C VAL A 9 -20.89 -0.23 38.90
N VAL A 10 -21.28 -1.49 39.02
CA VAL A 10 -20.79 -2.65 38.28
C VAL A 10 -21.38 -2.58 36.87
N THR A 11 -20.55 -2.46 35.84
CA THR A 11 -20.96 -2.72 34.45
C THR A 11 -20.68 -4.18 34.12
N THR A 12 -21.76 -4.94 34.04
CA THR A 12 -21.82 -6.33 33.62
C THR A 12 -21.38 -6.48 32.16
N ILE A 13 -20.39 -7.35 31.95
CA ILE A 13 -19.92 -7.81 30.64
C ILE A 13 -20.95 -8.81 30.10
N PRO A 14 -21.54 -8.61 28.91
CA PRO A 14 -22.35 -9.65 28.29
C PRO A 14 -21.43 -10.78 27.82
N LYS A 15 -21.54 -11.94 28.50
CA LYS A 15 -21.05 -13.23 28.02
C LYS A 15 -22.00 -13.74 26.95
N GLY A 16 -21.42 -14.19 25.84
CA GLY A 16 -22.10 -15.00 24.84
C GLY A 16 -22.02 -14.39 23.45
N LEU A 17 -21.16 -14.96 22.61
CA LEU A 17 -21.50 -15.51 21.29
C LEU A 17 -20.22 -16.18 20.70
N PRO A 18 -20.38 -17.16 19.81
CA PRO A 18 -19.52 -18.33 19.75
C PRO A 18 -18.25 -18.15 18.91
N TYR A 19 -17.28 -19.00 19.26
CA TYR A 19 -16.21 -19.55 18.43
C TYR A 19 -16.52 -19.47 16.92
N PHE A 20 -15.74 -18.70 16.17
CA PHE A 20 -15.60 -18.87 14.72
C PHE A 20 -14.17 -19.26 14.42
N GLU A 21 -13.96 -20.57 14.53
CA GLU A 21 -12.98 -21.31 13.77
C GLU A 21 -13.28 -21.04 12.28
N ASN A 22 -12.45 -20.24 11.61
CA ASN A 22 -12.55 -20.08 10.17
C ASN A 22 -12.06 -21.38 9.52
N GLN A 23 -12.95 -22.38 9.50
CA GLN A 23 -12.94 -23.43 8.50
C GLN A 23 -12.99 -22.75 7.13
N VAL A 24 -11.95 -23.00 6.34
CA VAL A 24 -11.86 -22.62 4.94
C VAL A 24 -12.93 -23.41 4.19
N ASP A 25 -14.12 -22.84 4.03
CA ASP A 25 -15.15 -23.37 3.15
C ASP A 25 -15.13 -22.58 1.82
N ASN A 26 -14.56 -23.21 0.79
CA ASN A 26 -14.35 -22.66 -0.55
C ASN A 26 -15.66 -22.59 -1.35
N ARG A 27 -16.58 -21.69 -0.98
CA ARG A 27 -17.76 -21.42 -1.79
C ARG A 27 -17.93 -19.94 -2.06
N CYS A 28 -17.73 -19.59 -3.34
CA CYS A 28 -17.89 -18.27 -3.92
C CYS A 28 -19.16 -17.55 -3.43
N PHE A 29 -19.00 -16.46 -2.69
CA PHE A 29 -20.05 -15.46 -2.49
C PHE A 29 -19.63 -14.15 -3.14
N THR A 30 -20.20 -13.86 -4.30
CA THR A 30 -20.12 -12.56 -4.98
C THR A 30 -21.21 -11.64 -4.45
N ARG A 31 -20.86 -10.42 -4.03
CA ARG A 31 -21.76 -9.25 -4.04
C ARG A 31 -21.01 -8.00 -4.54
N ASN A 32 -21.29 -7.67 -5.80
CA ASN A 32 -21.44 -6.35 -6.46
C ASN A 32 -20.29 -5.33 -6.30
N TYR A 33 -19.58 -4.90 -7.35
CA TYR A 33 -20.08 -4.40 -8.64
C TYR A 33 -19.25 -4.93 -9.82
N ARG A 34 -19.92 -5.48 -10.85
CA ARG A 34 -19.31 -5.93 -12.10
C ARG A 34 -19.90 -5.09 -13.23
N VAL A 35 -19.08 -4.29 -13.93
CA VAL A 35 -19.46 -3.77 -15.26
C VAL A 35 -19.38 -4.95 -16.22
N CYS A 36 -20.52 -5.53 -16.56
CA CYS A 36 -20.62 -6.57 -17.58
C CYS A 36 -20.84 -5.90 -18.94
N GLY A 37 -19.88 -6.03 -19.85
CA GLY A 37 -20.16 -5.88 -21.28
C GLY A 37 -21.13 -6.96 -21.71
N PHE A 38 -22.27 -6.57 -22.27
CA PHE A 38 -23.26 -7.49 -22.83
C PHE A 38 -22.68 -8.14 -24.10
N SER A 39 -22.41 -9.45 -24.04
CA SER A 39 -22.37 -10.27 -25.24
C SER A 39 -23.16 -11.54 -24.97
N SER A 40 -24.35 -11.58 -25.56
CA SER A 40 -25.26 -12.73 -25.51
C SER A 40 -24.68 -13.85 -26.35
N LYS A 41 -24.17 -14.89 -25.68
CA LYS A 41 -24.15 -16.29 -26.13
C LYS A 41 -23.63 -17.16 -24.99
N HIS A 42 -24.47 -18.10 -24.55
CA HIS A 42 -24.12 -19.12 -23.55
C HIS A 42 -22.88 -19.90 -24.01
N ASN A 43 -21.79 -19.76 -23.27
CA ASN A 43 -20.67 -20.69 -23.28
C ASN A 43 -20.50 -21.20 -21.83
N PRO A 44 -20.77 -22.50 -21.55
CA PRO A 44 -20.66 -23.06 -20.21
C PRO A 44 -19.21 -23.16 -19.69
N ASP A 45 -18.21 -22.85 -20.53
CA ASP A 45 -16.79 -22.90 -20.17
C ASP A 45 -16.20 -21.51 -19.84
N ALA A 46 -17.00 -20.62 -19.24
CA ALA A 46 -16.48 -19.37 -18.69
C ALA A 46 -15.61 -19.65 -17.45
N LYS A 47 -14.38 -20.11 -17.70
CA LYS A 47 -13.30 -20.20 -16.72
C LYS A 47 -13.19 -18.83 -16.04
N CYS A 48 -13.54 -18.77 -14.75
CA CYS A 48 -13.13 -17.65 -13.92
C CYS A 48 -11.60 -17.67 -13.89
N PHE A 49 -10.97 -16.81 -14.69
CA PHE A 49 -9.57 -16.49 -14.55
C PHE A 49 -9.41 -15.73 -13.22
N SER A 50 -9.26 -16.48 -12.12
CA SER A 50 -8.58 -15.98 -10.95
C SER A 50 -7.10 -15.92 -11.31
N LYS A 51 -6.64 -14.76 -11.80
CA LYS A 51 -5.21 -14.44 -11.78
C LYS A 51 -4.83 -14.36 -10.31
N ARG A 52 -4.39 -15.46 -9.70
CA ARG A 52 -3.62 -15.42 -8.45
C ARG A 52 -2.25 -14.86 -8.81
N ASN A 53 -2.04 -13.56 -8.61
CA ASN A 53 -0.73 -12.92 -8.75
C ASN A 53 -0.38 -12.13 -7.47
N ASP A 54 -0.84 -12.60 -6.31
CA ASP A 54 -1.26 -11.67 -5.25
C ASP A 54 -0.23 -11.30 -4.18
N THR A 55 1.05 -11.68 -4.27
CA THR A 55 2.07 -11.19 -3.30
C THR A 55 3.48 -11.00 -3.84
N LYS A 56 3.87 -11.65 -4.95
CA LYS A 56 5.24 -11.54 -5.46
C LYS A 56 5.54 -10.25 -6.21
N ASP A 57 4.51 -9.60 -6.72
CA ASP A 57 4.65 -8.36 -7.49
C ASP A 57 4.32 -7.11 -6.65
N THR A 58 4.11 -7.28 -5.33
CA THR A 58 3.88 -6.16 -4.40
C THR A 58 5.11 -5.80 -3.59
N ILE A 59 6.10 -6.68 -3.46
CA ILE A 59 7.35 -6.41 -2.72
C ILE A 59 8.49 -6.31 -3.74
N LEU A 60 9.08 -5.13 -3.86
CA LEU A 60 10.21 -4.84 -4.75
C LEU A 60 11.49 -4.77 -3.93
N PHE A 61 12.49 -5.55 -4.32
CA PHE A 61 13.73 -5.66 -3.55
C PHE A 61 14.97 -5.93 -4.40
N ARG A 62 14.78 -6.26 -5.69
CA ARG A 62 15.88 -6.49 -6.63
C ARG A 62 16.22 -5.22 -7.40
N PHE A 63 15.19 -4.42 -7.70
CA PHE A 63 15.29 -3.21 -8.52
C PHE A 63 15.93 -3.49 -9.89
N ASP A 64 15.65 -4.67 -10.43
CA ASP A 64 15.92 -5.01 -11.83
C ASP A 64 14.81 -4.46 -12.74
N GLU A 65 14.89 -4.74 -14.05
CA GLU A 65 13.91 -4.27 -15.04
C GLU A 65 12.46 -4.62 -14.67
N LYS A 66 12.24 -5.77 -14.01
CA LYS A 66 10.90 -6.20 -13.59
C LYS A 66 10.38 -5.32 -12.47
N ASP A 67 11.19 -5.08 -11.44
CA ASP A 67 10.82 -4.22 -10.32
C ASP A 67 10.62 -2.76 -10.78
N ILE A 68 11.49 -2.27 -11.67
CA ILE A 68 11.36 -0.93 -12.29
C ILE A 68 10.05 -0.83 -13.09
N SER A 69 9.75 -1.82 -13.94
CA SER A 69 8.50 -1.87 -14.70
C SER A 69 7.29 -1.87 -13.78
N ARG A 70 7.36 -2.58 -12.64
CA ARG A 70 6.26 -2.67 -11.69
C ARG A 70 6.02 -1.35 -10.94
N LEU A 71 7.09 -0.63 -10.59
CA LEU A 71 7.00 0.70 -9.99
C LEU A 71 6.48 1.75 -11.00
N ASN A 72 6.92 1.69 -12.25
CA ASN A 72 6.36 2.49 -13.33
C ASN A 72 4.86 2.21 -13.56
N GLU A 73 4.43 0.95 -13.43
CA GLU A 73 3.00 0.61 -13.49
C GLU A 73 2.21 1.30 -12.37
N LEU A 74 2.74 1.38 -11.14
CA LEU A 74 2.08 2.10 -10.04
C LEU A 74 1.85 3.58 -10.41
N VAL A 75 2.86 4.24 -10.97
CA VAL A 75 2.76 5.64 -11.44
C VAL A 75 1.67 5.77 -12.51
N GLN A 76 1.68 4.89 -13.52
CA GLN A 76 0.67 4.90 -14.57
C GLN A 76 -0.73 4.63 -14.05
N ARG A 77 -0.90 3.71 -13.09
CA ARG A 77 -2.20 3.40 -12.49
C ARG A 77 -2.74 4.58 -11.71
N HIS A 78 -1.90 5.23 -10.89
CA HIS A 78 -2.28 6.43 -10.16
C HIS A 78 -2.79 7.52 -11.11
N ASN A 79 -2.02 7.83 -12.16
CA ASN A 79 -2.38 8.86 -13.15
C ASN A 79 -3.65 8.51 -13.94
N ASN A 80 -4.04 7.23 -13.96
CA ASN A 80 -5.28 6.75 -14.57
C ASN A 80 -6.44 6.62 -13.56
N GLY A 81 -6.32 7.16 -12.36
CA GLY A 81 -7.36 7.10 -11.33
C GLY A 81 -7.52 5.72 -10.69
N LYS A 82 -6.51 4.85 -10.78
CA LYS A 82 -6.55 3.48 -10.24
C LYS A 82 -5.60 3.35 -9.05
N GLY A 83 -6.10 2.70 -8.00
CA GLY A 83 -5.28 2.37 -6.84
C GLY A 83 -4.26 1.27 -7.09
N ASP A 84 -3.24 1.26 -6.24
CA ASP A 84 -2.16 0.29 -6.23
C ASP A 84 -1.42 0.25 -4.88
N TYR A 85 -0.65 -0.81 -4.64
CA TYR A 85 0.12 -1.01 -3.43
C TYR A 85 1.48 -1.66 -3.73
N LEU A 86 2.55 -1.06 -3.21
CA LEU A 86 3.92 -1.56 -3.30
C LEU A 86 4.68 -1.35 -1.99
N MET A 87 5.50 -2.34 -1.63
CA MET A 87 6.52 -2.24 -0.60
C MET A 87 7.88 -2.32 -1.27
N LEU A 88 8.74 -1.33 -1.04
CA LEU A 88 10.10 -1.29 -1.59
C LEU A 88 11.10 -1.49 -0.46
N ILE A 89 12.02 -2.44 -0.66
CA ILE A 89 13.10 -2.75 0.27
C ILE A 89 14.43 -2.57 -0.49
N PRO A 90 14.90 -1.32 -0.67
CA PRO A 90 16.19 -1.04 -1.31
C PRO A 90 17.34 -1.85 -0.68
N PRO A 91 18.31 -2.30 -1.51
CA PRO A 91 19.53 -2.89 -0.98
C PRO A 91 20.29 -1.84 -0.16
N VAL A 92 20.78 -2.24 1.00
CA VAL A 92 21.63 -1.41 1.87
C VAL A 92 23.05 -1.98 1.85
N ILE A 93 24.05 -1.11 1.67
CA ILE A 93 25.47 -1.49 1.71
C ILE A 93 25.93 -1.61 3.17
N ASP A 94 25.55 -0.64 4.01
CA ASP A 94 25.80 -0.60 5.46
C ASP A 94 24.54 -0.09 6.19
N GLY A 95 24.22 -0.67 7.35
CA GLY A 95 23.06 -0.29 8.17
C GLY A 95 21.85 -1.22 8.02
N GLY A 96 20.71 -0.79 8.56
CA GLY A 96 19.44 -1.52 8.47
C GLY A 96 18.53 -1.01 7.35
N TYR A 97 17.51 -1.78 7.02
CA TYR A 97 16.63 -1.49 5.88
C TYR A 97 15.84 -0.19 6.04
N TRP A 98 15.77 0.57 4.95
CA TRP A 98 14.84 1.67 4.75
C TRP A 98 13.65 1.11 3.97
N ILE A 99 12.56 0.80 4.67
CA ILE A 99 11.38 0.19 4.06
C ILE A 99 10.49 1.32 3.57
N HIS A 100 10.17 1.32 2.28
CA HIS A 100 9.17 2.22 1.74
C HIS A 100 7.85 1.47 1.57
N ASP A 101 6.78 2.01 2.13
CA ASP A 101 5.42 1.49 2.02
C ASP A 101 4.58 2.50 1.23
N VAL A 102 4.14 2.09 0.03
CA VAL A 102 3.55 2.96 -0.98
C VAL A 102 2.14 2.48 -1.28
N HIS A 103 1.17 3.33 -0.99
CA HIS A 103 -0.23 3.08 -1.26
C HIS A 103 -0.82 4.22 -2.07
N SER A 104 -1.56 3.89 -3.12
CA SER A 104 -2.38 4.86 -3.82
C SER A 104 -3.81 4.35 -3.99
N ASP A 105 -4.78 5.25 -3.91
CA ASP A 105 -6.17 5.00 -4.27
C ASP A 105 -6.53 5.51 -5.69
N GLY A 106 -5.55 6.09 -6.41
CA GLY A 106 -5.72 6.72 -7.72
C GLY A 106 -6.05 8.23 -7.68
N ARG A 107 -6.22 8.81 -6.51
CA ARG A 107 -6.41 10.27 -6.32
C ARG A 107 -5.34 10.86 -5.41
N GLU A 108 -4.94 10.07 -4.43
CA GLU A 108 -3.90 10.38 -3.48
C GLU A 108 -2.90 9.22 -3.44
N ILE A 109 -1.66 9.55 -3.13
CA ILE A 109 -0.58 8.61 -2.88
C ILE A 109 0.02 8.91 -1.51
N THR A 110 0.09 7.86 -0.70
CA THR A 110 0.78 7.84 0.57
C THR A 110 2.08 7.10 0.41
N TRP A 111 3.20 7.77 0.66
CA TRP A 111 4.53 7.19 0.65
C TRP A 111 5.12 7.26 2.06
N THR A 112 5.27 6.12 2.71
CA THR A 112 5.87 6.03 4.04
C THR A 112 7.31 5.53 3.92
N ILE A 113 8.26 6.22 4.52
CA ILE A 113 9.65 5.77 4.66
C ILE A 113 9.86 5.41 6.13
N ASP A 114 10.14 4.15 6.39
CA ASP A 114 10.41 3.61 7.72
C ASP A 114 11.87 3.13 7.79
N ASN A 115 12.68 3.89 8.52
CA ASN A 115 14.07 3.54 8.81
C ASN A 115 14.29 3.26 10.31
N THR A 116 13.23 2.93 11.05
CA THR A 116 13.33 2.58 12.48
C THR A 116 14.24 1.38 12.75
N ARG A 117 14.46 0.55 11.72
CA ARG A 117 15.31 -0.65 11.75
C ARG A 117 16.77 -0.35 11.41
N ASP A 118 17.08 0.88 11.01
CA ASP A 118 18.44 1.28 10.71
C ASP A 118 19.19 1.70 11.98
N GLY A 119 20.17 0.86 12.33
CA GLY A 119 21.15 1.06 13.41
C GLY A 119 21.91 2.38 13.31
N MET A 120 22.13 2.84 12.07
CA MET A 120 23.12 3.86 11.71
C MET A 120 22.48 5.13 11.12
N SER A 121 21.16 5.16 10.95
CA SER A 121 20.46 6.34 10.41
C SER A 121 20.53 7.51 11.39
N ALA A 122 20.93 8.69 10.87
CA ALA A 122 20.90 9.95 11.61
C ALA A 122 19.48 10.42 11.94
N GLU A 123 18.49 10.04 11.12
CA GLU A 123 17.10 10.47 11.24
C GLU A 123 16.20 9.24 11.41
N ARG A 124 16.18 8.67 12.61
CA ARG A 124 15.32 7.52 12.90
C ARG A 124 13.85 7.91 12.97
N GLY A 125 13.00 7.10 12.34
CA GLY A 125 11.56 7.17 12.53
C GLY A 125 10.79 6.75 11.29
N LYS A 126 9.56 7.24 11.22
CA LYS A 126 8.68 7.10 10.06
C LYS A 126 8.39 8.47 9.51
N LYS A 127 8.61 8.65 8.20
CA LYS A 127 8.19 9.84 7.47
C LYS A 127 7.05 9.45 6.54
N VAL A 128 5.95 10.19 6.58
CA VAL A 128 4.77 9.93 5.74
C VAL A 128 4.56 11.13 4.84
N TYR A 129 4.51 10.88 3.53
CA TYR A 129 4.17 11.86 2.51
C TYR A 129 2.80 11.52 1.95
N GLN A 130 1.84 12.44 2.11
CA GLN A 130 0.51 12.39 1.50
C GLN A 130 0.48 13.43 0.40
N CYS A 131 0.31 12.97 -0.84
CA CYS A 131 0.51 13.77 -2.05
C CYS A 131 -0.54 13.41 -3.11
N LYS A 132 -0.82 14.33 -4.04
CA LYS A 132 -1.84 14.12 -5.09
C LYS A 132 -1.26 13.65 -6.42
N ASP A 133 0.05 13.66 -6.56
CA ASP A 133 0.72 13.31 -7.80
C ASP A 133 1.97 12.49 -7.52
N ILE A 134 2.27 11.60 -8.46
CA ILE A 134 3.55 10.91 -8.55
C ILE A 134 4.01 10.89 -10.00
N SER A 135 5.28 11.14 -10.21
CA SER A 135 5.90 11.16 -11.53
C SER A 135 7.24 10.43 -11.53
N VAL A 136 7.68 10.03 -12.71
CA VAL A 136 9.00 9.45 -12.94
C VAL A 136 9.73 10.27 -13.99
N ILE A 137 10.96 10.63 -13.69
CA ILE A 137 11.88 11.32 -14.59
C ILE A 137 12.97 10.32 -14.96
N GLU A 138 12.95 9.87 -16.20
CA GLU A 138 14.01 9.03 -16.75
C GLU A 138 15.19 9.91 -17.17
N LYS A 139 16.35 9.68 -16.54
CA LYS A 139 17.63 10.31 -16.89
C LYS A 139 18.52 9.31 -17.63
N SER A 140 19.68 9.77 -18.09
CA SER A 140 20.67 8.91 -18.73
C SER A 140 21.21 7.82 -17.81
N ASP A 141 21.27 8.08 -16.50
CA ASP A 141 21.94 7.28 -15.48
C ASP A 141 21.01 6.72 -14.39
N ALA A 142 19.76 7.18 -14.33
CA ALA A 142 18.83 6.78 -13.27
C ALA A 142 17.35 7.01 -13.63
N TYR A 143 16.47 6.32 -12.92
CA TYR A 143 15.06 6.65 -12.78
C TYR A 143 14.86 7.41 -11.47
N ALA A 144 14.31 8.63 -11.55
CA ALA A 144 14.00 9.45 -10.38
C ALA A 144 12.48 9.55 -10.20
N TYR A 145 11.98 9.09 -9.06
CA TYR A 145 10.56 9.18 -8.70
C TYR A 145 10.32 10.40 -7.83
N THR A 146 9.30 11.16 -8.17
CA THR A 146 8.96 12.44 -7.55
C THR A 146 7.53 12.45 -7.06
N LEU A 147 7.29 13.06 -5.90
CA LEU A 147 5.97 13.33 -5.35
C LEU A 147 5.67 14.82 -5.45
N ASP A 148 4.45 15.16 -5.88
CA ASP A 148 4.02 16.55 -6.05
C ASP A 148 2.71 16.83 -5.30
N LYS A 149 2.46 18.11 -4.99
CA LYS A 149 1.23 18.59 -4.32
C LYS A 149 0.99 17.88 -2.99
N CYS A 150 2.00 17.88 -2.13
CA CYS A 150 1.93 17.22 -0.82
C CYS A 150 1.39 18.16 0.26
N ASP A 151 0.56 17.64 1.17
CA ASP A 151 -0.21 18.42 2.14
C ASP A 151 0.64 19.40 2.99
N ASN A 152 1.87 19.01 3.32
CA ASN A 152 2.77 19.79 4.17
C ASN A 152 3.85 20.57 3.40
N LEU A 153 3.90 20.43 2.08
CA LEU A 153 4.99 20.95 1.24
C LEU A 153 4.50 21.78 0.04
N GLY A 154 3.18 21.88 -0.15
CA GLY A 154 2.55 22.67 -1.20
C GLY A 154 2.90 22.16 -2.60
N ASP A 155 3.15 23.08 -3.54
CA ASP A 155 3.44 22.77 -4.94
C ASP A 155 4.90 22.33 -5.19
N LYS A 156 5.68 22.03 -4.13
CA LYS A 156 7.06 21.57 -4.29
C LYS A 156 7.09 20.12 -4.76
N SER A 157 7.86 19.87 -5.81
CA SER A 157 8.22 18.53 -6.25
C SER A 157 9.34 17.97 -5.38
N ILE A 158 9.16 16.76 -4.85
CA ILE A 158 10.11 16.12 -3.94
C ILE A 158 10.61 14.82 -4.57
N PRO A 159 11.91 14.68 -4.88
CA PRO A 159 12.48 13.41 -5.26
C PRO A 159 12.44 12.45 -4.06
N ILE A 160 11.72 11.34 -4.19
CA ILE A 160 11.46 10.40 -3.08
C ILE A 160 12.27 9.11 -3.19
N PHE A 161 12.60 8.69 -4.41
CA PHE A 161 13.32 7.44 -4.65
C PHE A 161 14.09 7.52 -5.98
N ASN A 162 15.33 7.02 -6.00
CA ASN A 162 16.16 6.99 -7.21
C ASN A 162 16.70 5.58 -7.43
N ILE A 163 16.62 5.09 -8.66
CA ILE A 163 17.15 3.79 -9.07
C ILE A 163 18.19 4.02 -10.17
N PRO A 164 19.47 3.68 -9.97
CA PRO A 164 20.48 3.76 -11.02
C PRO A 164 20.20 2.75 -12.14
N LYS A 165 20.60 3.08 -13.37
CA LYS A 165 20.52 2.20 -14.54
C LYS A 165 21.70 1.25 -14.64
#